data_AF-A0A9W9G0U7-F1
#
_entry.id   AF-A0A9W9G0U7-F1
#
_cell.length_a   1.000
_cell.length_b   1.000
_cell.length_c   1.000
_cell.angle_alpha   90.00
_cell.angle_beta   90.00
_cell.angle_gamma   90.00
#
_symmetry.space_group_name_H-M   'P 1'
#
loop_
_entity.id
_entity.type
_entity.pdbx_description
1 polymer ?
#
loop_
_entity_poly.entity_id
_entity_poly.type
_entity_poly.pdbx_seq_one_letter_code
_entity_poly.pdbx_strand_id
1 'polypeptide(L)'
;MKVGNDIDLQHMHTVDYIKQHAPCAPIPAIHGILKQSDTDRIFLLMSRASGEPLDSKWQFLSENAKTSIKEQLDTILGGFRFISAPVSHETQAVFGGGSPRRCEDTRRQVRVAPGPIGSEKEFNEFLTYNPQRTRSNTIAMIRSYLKDDHQLVLTHGDLHPRGIMVVTNSLLQKIELWPREHAVDLVLSRWHD
;
A
#
# COMPACT_ATOMS: atom_id res chain seq x y z
N MET A 1 4.44 -14.18 -10.55
CA MET A 1 4.53 -13.30 -11.74
C MET A 1 3.27 -12.48 -11.81
N LYS A 2 3.40 -11.16 -11.94
CA LYS A 2 2.29 -10.23 -12.14
C LYS A 2 2.38 -9.70 -13.58
N VAL A 3 1.25 -9.55 -14.26
CA VAL A 3 1.19 -9.16 -15.68
C VAL A 3 0.14 -8.07 -15.85
N GLY A 4 0.46 -7.03 -16.60
CA GLY A 4 -0.46 -5.94 -16.85
C GLY A 4 0.12 -4.92 -17.82
N ASN A 5 -0.72 -4.03 -18.35
CA ASN A 5 -0.28 -2.96 -19.24
C ASN A 5 0.13 -1.68 -18.48
N ASP A 6 -0.39 -1.51 -17.25
CA ASP A 6 -0.22 -0.31 -16.43
C ASP A 6 0.44 -0.66 -15.07
N ILE A 7 1.43 -1.56 -15.09
CA ILE A 7 2.20 -1.86 -13.87
C ILE A 7 3.09 -0.66 -13.57
N ASP A 8 2.81 0.01 -12.46
CA ASP A 8 3.71 1.01 -11.91
C ASP A 8 5.04 0.36 -11.53
N LEU A 9 6.13 0.82 -12.16
CA LEU A 9 7.49 0.35 -11.87
C LEU A 9 8.08 1.01 -10.62
N GLN A 10 7.55 2.16 -10.17
CA GLN A 10 7.96 2.82 -8.92
C GLN A 10 7.66 1.93 -7.70
N HIS A 11 6.62 1.11 -7.80
CA HIS A 11 6.32 0.00 -6.88
C HIS A 11 7.56 -0.82 -6.52
N MET A 12 8.45 -1.08 -7.47
CA MET A 12 9.64 -1.91 -7.24
C MET A 12 10.60 -1.29 -6.25
N HIS A 13 10.91 -0.01 -6.44
CA HIS A 13 11.77 0.75 -5.55
C HIS A 13 11.20 0.78 -4.13
N THR A 14 9.87 0.84 -4.01
CA THR A 14 9.21 0.81 -2.71
C THR A 14 9.32 -0.54 -2.03
N VAL A 15 9.05 -1.65 -2.74
CA VAL A 15 9.18 -3.01 -2.18
C VAL A 15 10.62 -3.30 -1.77
N ASP A 16 11.60 -2.93 -2.60
CA ASP A 16 13.02 -3.10 -2.29
C ASP A 16 13.44 -2.26 -1.08
N TYR A 17 12.95 -1.01 -0.98
CA TYR A 17 13.21 -0.15 0.16
C TYR A 17 12.65 -0.75 1.46
N ILE A 18 11.41 -1.25 1.45
CA ILE A 18 10.80 -1.91 2.61
C ILE A 18 11.62 -3.15 2.98
N LYS A 19 12.04 -3.95 2.00
CA LYS A 19 12.83 -5.17 2.25
C LYS A 19 14.19 -4.88 2.88
N GLN A 20 14.83 -3.77 2.51
CA GLN A 20 16.09 -3.33 3.11
C GLN A 20 15.92 -2.89 4.57
N HIS A 21 14.80 -2.22 4.89
CA HIS A 21 14.56 -1.66 6.23
C HIS A 21 13.78 -2.60 7.17
N ALA A 22 13.09 -3.60 6.63
CA ALA A 22 12.37 -4.65 7.34
C ALA A 22 12.63 -6.01 6.67
N PRO A 23 13.84 -6.58 6.81
CA PRO A 23 14.22 -7.83 6.14
C PRO A 23 13.40 -9.05 6.59
N CYS A 24 12.79 -8.98 7.78
CA CYS A 24 11.90 -10.02 8.30
C CYS A 24 10.46 -9.88 7.81
N ALA A 25 10.11 -8.80 7.10
CA ALA A 25 8.77 -8.62 6.58
C ALA A 25 8.46 -9.68 5.53
N PRO A 26 7.30 -10.37 5.62
CA PRO A 26 6.97 -11.45 4.71
C PRO A 26 6.36 -10.90 3.43
N ILE A 27 7.14 -10.12 2.67
CA ILE A 27 6.77 -9.53 1.37
C ILE A 27 7.53 -10.21 0.23
N PRO A 28 7.00 -10.25 -1.00
CA PRO A 28 7.70 -10.83 -2.13
C PRO A 28 9.00 -10.09 -2.46
N ALA A 29 10.03 -10.84 -2.84
CA ALA A 29 11.19 -10.27 -3.50
C ALA A 29 10.85 -10.03 -4.97
N ILE A 30 11.29 -8.90 -5.52
CA ILE A 30 11.23 -8.65 -6.96
C ILE A 30 12.53 -9.15 -7.59
N HIS A 31 12.41 -9.88 -8.69
CA HIS A 31 13.53 -10.53 -9.38
C HIS A 31 13.83 -9.89 -10.74
N GLY A 32 12.89 -9.15 -11.32
CA GLY A 32 13.10 -8.46 -12.58
C GLY A 32 11.80 -8.07 -13.28
N ILE A 33 11.98 -7.36 -14.39
CA ILE A 33 10.91 -6.91 -15.28
C ILE A 33 11.19 -7.47 -16.67
N LEU A 34 10.17 -7.96 -17.34
CA LEU A 34 10.19 -8.17 -18.79
C LEU A 34 9.14 -7.25 -19.41
N LYS A 35 9.53 -6.45 -20.40
CA LYS A 35 8.58 -5.68 -21.21
C LYS A 35 8.48 -6.35 -22.58
N GLN A 36 7.27 -6.68 -23.02
CA GLN A 36 7.05 -7.16 -24.38
C GLN A 36 7.29 -6.00 -25.35
N SER A 37 7.95 -6.24 -26.48
CA SER A 37 8.33 -5.16 -27.41
C SER A 37 7.16 -4.71 -28.29
N ASP A 38 6.25 -5.62 -28.59
CA ASP A 38 5.10 -5.47 -29.50
C ASP A 38 3.79 -5.11 -28.78
N THR A 39 3.77 -5.21 -27.45
CA THR A 39 2.64 -4.82 -26.61
C THR A 39 3.16 -4.04 -25.40
N ASP A 40 2.38 -3.11 -24.84
CA ASP A 40 2.75 -2.45 -23.58
C ASP A 40 2.64 -3.37 -22.35
N ARG A 41 2.67 -4.70 -22.54
CA ARG A 41 2.63 -5.67 -21.45
C ARG A 41 3.94 -5.68 -20.68
N ILE A 42 3.79 -5.53 -19.37
CA ILE A 42 4.87 -5.63 -18.39
C ILE A 42 4.65 -6.92 -17.59
N PHE A 43 5.72 -7.69 -17.44
CA PHE A 43 5.78 -8.88 -16.58
C PHE A 43 6.71 -8.57 -15.41
N LEU A 44 6.16 -8.52 -14.21
CA LEU A 44 6.92 -8.36 -12.98
C LEU A 44 7.19 -9.74 -12.36
N LEU A 45 8.47 -10.12 -12.35
CA LEU A 45 8.95 -11.37 -11.77
C LEU A 45 9.18 -11.16 -10.28
N MET A 46 8.55 -12.01 -9.47
CA MET A 46 8.60 -11.90 -8.01
C MET A 46 8.52 -13.27 -7.36
N SER A 47 9.14 -13.43 -6.18
CA SER A 47 9.10 -14.64 -5.37
C SER A 47 7.65 -15.04 -5.13
N ARG A 48 7.29 -16.32 -5.29
CA ARG A 48 5.93 -16.78 -5.05
C ARG A 48 5.65 -16.84 -3.55
N ALA A 49 4.59 -16.17 -3.10
CA ALA A 49 4.10 -16.35 -1.74
C ALA A 49 3.47 -17.74 -1.56
N SER A 50 3.75 -18.36 -0.41
CA SER A 50 3.25 -19.69 -0.06
C SER A 50 1.82 -19.64 0.48
N GLY A 51 1.09 -20.75 0.32
CA GLY A 51 -0.24 -20.89 0.88
C GLY A 51 -1.35 -20.38 -0.04
N GLU A 52 -2.47 -19.97 0.56
CA GLU A 52 -3.70 -19.59 -0.13
C GLU A 52 -4.20 -18.21 0.35
N PRO A 53 -4.95 -17.46 -0.48
CA PRO A 53 -5.48 -16.15 -0.11
C PRO A 53 -6.37 -16.21 1.15
N LEU A 54 -6.25 -15.24 2.04
CA LEU A 54 -6.96 -15.21 3.32
C LEU A 54 -8.47 -15.16 3.14
N ASP A 55 -8.98 -14.45 2.14
CA ASP A 55 -10.42 -14.41 1.84
C ASP A 55 -10.99 -15.80 1.53
N SER A 56 -10.22 -16.64 0.82
CA SER A 56 -10.62 -18.00 0.49
C SER A 56 -10.66 -18.94 1.71
N LYS A 57 -9.88 -18.62 2.75
CA LYS A 57 -9.76 -19.45 3.96
C LYS A 57 -10.54 -18.93 5.16
N TRP A 58 -10.82 -17.63 5.22
CA TRP A 58 -11.29 -16.94 6.42
C TRP A 58 -12.46 -17.64 7.12
N GLN A 59 -13.47 -18.07 6.35
CA GLN A 59 -14.66 -18.74 6.88
C GLN A 59 -14.40 -20.13 7.47
N PHE A 60 -13.28 -20.77 7.11
CA PHE A 60 -12.89 -22.11 7.57
C PHE A 60 -11.89 -22.08 8.72
N LEU A 61 -11.43 -20.89 9.11
CA LEU A 61 -10.48 -20.71 10.21
C LEU A 61 -11.20 -20.74 11.56
N SER A 62 -10.59 -21.39 12.55
CA SER A 62 -11.03 -21.31 13.94
C SER A 62 -10.86 -19.89 14.50
N GLU A 63 -11.51 -19.57 15.61
CA GLU A 63 -11.31 -18.27 16.25
C GLU A 63 -9.86 -18.06 16.72
N ASN A 64 -9.21 -19.12 17.23
CA ASN A 64 -7.80 -19.07 17.60
C ASN A 64 -6.89 -18.75 16.38
N ALA A 65 -7.23 -19.30 15.21
CA ALA A 65 -6.53 -19.01 13.96
C ALA A 65 -6.68 -17.54 13.56
N LYS A 66 -7.90 -17.01 13.58
CA LYS A 66 -8.18 -15.61 13.24
C LYS A 66 -7.45 -14.66 14.19
N THR A 67 -7.45 -14.96 15.50
CA THR A 67 -6.69 -14.19 16.50
C THR A 67 -5.19 -14.22 16.21
N SER A 68 -4.62 -15.40 15.93
CA SER A 68 -3.19 -15.50 15.58
C SER A 68 -2.85 -14.70 14.31
N ILE A 69 -3.72 -14.72 13.30
CA ILE A 69 -3.54 -13.94 12.08
C ILE A 69 -3.58 -12.44 12.37
N LYS A 70 -4.51 -12.00 13.22
CA LYS A 70 -4.59 -10.60 13.66
C LYS A 70 -3.28 -10.17 14.33
N GLU A 71 -2.79 -10.93 15.30
CA GLU A 71 -1.54 -10.62 16.03
C GLU A 71 -0.32 -10.55 15.10
N GLN A 72 -0.26 -11.44 14.10
CA GLN A 72 0.78 -11.40 13.07
C GLN A 72 0.69 -10.15 12.20
N LEU A 73 -0.52 -9.78 11.75
CA LEU A 73 -0.73 -8.55 10.97
C LEU A 73 -0.37 -7.30 11.79
N ASP A 74 -0.76 -7.25 13.06
CA ASP A 74 -0.41 -6.14 13.97
C ASP A 74 1.12 -6.00 14.09
N THR A 75 1.84 -7.13 14.20
CA THR A 75 3.30 -7.15 14.25
C THR A 75 3.92 -6.65 12.94
N ILE A 76 3.46 -7.16 11.78
CA ILE A 76 4.02 -6.81 10.46
C ILE A 76 3.76 -5.34 10.14
N LEU A 77 2.52 -4.88 10.29
CA LEU A 77 2.11 -3.50 10.00
C LEU A 77 2.70 -2.53 11.03
N GLY A 78 2.85 -2.96 12.28
CA GLY A 78 3.61 -2.22 13.30
C GLY A 78 5.05 -1.99 12.86
N GLY A 79 5.74 -3.03 12.37
CA GLY A 79 7.09 -2.91 11.85
C GLY A 79 7.21 -1.94 10.68
N PHE A 80 6.25 -1.95 9.75
CA PHE A 80 6.20 -0.99 8.65
C PHE A 80 6.14 0.46 9.13
N ARG A 81 5.37 0.75 10.18
CA ARG A 81 5.23 2.12 10.69
C ARG A 81 6.53 2.73 11.22
N PHE A 82 7.53 1.91 11.57
CA PHE A 82 8.85 2.37 12.00
C PHE A 82 9.82 2.64 10.82
N ILE A 83 9.46 2.27 9.60
CA ILE A 83 10.27 2.55 8.41
C ILE A 83 10.13 4.03 8.08
N SER A 84 11.25 4.76 8.16
CA SER A 84 11.32 6.16 7.76
C SER A 84 11.14 6.31 6.25
N ALA A 85 10.50 7.39 5.82
CA ALA A 85 10.38 7.69 4.39
C ALA A 85 11.77 7.86 3.74
N PRO A 86 11.96 7.41 2.49
CA PRO A 86 13.20 7.67 1.75
C PRO A 86 13.53 9.16 1.71
N VAL A 87 14.81 9.53 1.62
CA VAL A 87 15.19 10.93 1.43
C VAL A 87 14.65 11.43 0.09
N SER A 88 14.00 12.59 0.09
CA SER A 88 13.53 13.28 -1.12
C SER A 88 14.42 14.49 -1.40
N HIS A 89 14.71 14.74 -2.67
CA HIS A 89 15.38 15.98 -3.11
C HIS A 89 14.45 17.20 -3.01
N GLU A 90 13.13 16.99 -3.07
CA GLU A 90 12.12 18.02 -2.83
C GLU A 90 11.77 18.04 -1.34
N THR A 91 12.19 19.08 -0.61
CA THR A 91 11.96 19.21 0.85
C THR A 91 10.48 19.25 1.24
N GLN A 92 9.62 19.72 0.33
CA GLN A 92 8.17 19.75 0.52
C GLN A 92 7.49 18.41 0.18
N ALA A 93 8.20 17.43 -0.37
CA ALA A 93 7.62 16.13 -0.72
C ALA A 93 7.72 15.18 0.48
N VAL A 94 6.86 15.42 1.48
CA VAL A 94 6.79 14.59 2.69
C VAL A 94 5.88 13.38 2.45
N PHE A 95 4.78 13.59 1.71
CA PHE A 95 3.80 12.55 1.39
C PHE A 95 3.99 11.98 -0.01
N GLY A 96 3.54 10.74 -0.18
CA GLY A 96 3.49 10.05 -1.47
C GLY A 96 4.65 9.09 -1.72
N GLY A 97 4.59 8.44 -2.87
CA GLY A 97 5.58 7.48 -3.34
C GLY A 97 6.31 7.96 -4.59
N GLY A 98 7.30 7.18 -5.00
CA GLY A 98 8.01 7.36 -6.26
C GLY A 98 9.04 8.50 -6.32
N SER A 99 9.56 8.72 -7.52
CA SER A 99 10.58 9.71 -7.87
C SER A 99 10.21 10.36 -9.21
N PRO A 100 9.79 11.65 -9.24
CA PRO A 100 9.61 12.52 -8.08
C PRO A 100 8.45 12.06 -7.19
N ARG A 101 8.52 12.37 -5.89
CA ARG A 101 7.54 11.87 -4.92
C ARG A 101 6.19 12.57 -5.08
N ARG A 102 5.12 11.82 -5.33
CA ARG A 102 3.76 12.36 -5.48
C ARG A 102 2.73 11.48 -4.78
N CYS A 103 1.63 12.11 -4.33
CA CYS A 103 0.46 11.38 -3.86
C CYS A 103 -0.43 11.00 -5.03
N GLU A 104 -0.93 9.77 -5.01
CA GLU A 104 -1.92 9.28 -5.94
C GLU A 104 -3.20 8.90 -5.19
N ASP A 105 -4.35 9.17 -5.80
CA ASP A 105 -5.66 8.68 -5.34
C ASP A 105 -6.25 7.81 -6.44
N THR A 106 -6.36 6.51 -6.17
CA THR A 106 -6.79 5.48 -7.13
C THR A 106 -8.23 5.00 -6.90
N ARG A 107 -8.98 5.58 -5.95
CA ARG A 107 -10.31 5.07 -5.53
C ARG A 107 -11.41 5.08 -6.60
N ARG A 108 -11.29 5.93 -7.64
CA ARG A 108 -12.28 6.03 -8.74
C ARG A 108 -11.62 6.24 -10.10
N GLN A 109 -10.73 7.21 -10.14
CA GLN A 109 -9.88 7.56 -11.26
C GLN A 109 -8.54 7.92 -10.66
N VAL A 110 -7.45 7.51 -11.31
CA VAL A 110 -6.11 7.87 -10.88
C VAL A 110 -5.98 9.39 -10.93
N ARG A 111 -5.79 10.01 -9.78
CA ARG A 111 -5.43 11.42 -9.66
C ARG A 111 -4.06 11.50 -9.03
N VAL A 112 -3.14 12.18 -9.69
CA VAL A 112 -1.81 12.47 -9.16
C VAL A 112 -1.80 13.91 -8.65
N ALA A 113 -1.21 14.13 -7.48
CA ALA A 113 -1.01 15.48 -6.96
C ALA A 113 -0.16 16.29 -7.95
N PRO A 114 -0.58 17.52 -8.31
CA PRO A 114 0.15 18.33 -9.30
C PRO A 114 1.52 18.80 -8.80
N GLY A 115 1.75 18.72 -7.49
CA GLY A 115 3.00 19.10 -6.83
C GLY A 115 3.26 18.25 -5.59
N PRO A 116 4.40 18.48 -4.91
CA PRO A 116 4.71 17.82 -3.65
C PRO A 116 3.71 18.22 -2.56
N ILE A 117 3.45 17.29 -1.63
CA ILE A 117 2.57 17.50 -0.47
C ILE A 117 3.41 17.38 0.79
N GLY A 118 3.45 18.46 1.58
CA GLY A 118 4.32 18.61 2.74
C GLY A 118 3.62 18.44 4.08
N SER A 119 2.29 18.55 4.11
CA SER A 119 1.48 18.47 5.33
C SER A 119 0.23 17.61 5.18
N GLU A 120 -0.28 17.11 6.31
CA GLU A 120 -1.53 16.35 6.32
C GLU A 120 -2.71 17.22 5.87
N LYS A 121 -2.70 18.51 6.19
CA LYS A 121 -3.71 19.46 5.71
C LYS A 121 -3.75 19.52 4.17
N GLU A 122 -2.60 19.68 3.52
CA GLU A 122 -2.51 19.67 2.05
C GLU A 122 -2.93 18.31 1.47
N PHE A 123 -2.58 17.22 2.15
CA PHE A 123 -3.01 15.87 1.77
C PHE A 123 -4.54 15.72 1.84
N ASN A 124 -5.17 16.18 2.93
CA ASN A 124 -6.62 16.21 3.09
C ASN A 124 -7.31 17.08 2.04
N GLU A 125 -6.72 18.22 1.70
CA GLU A 125 -7.19 19.09 0.62
C GLU A 125 -7.14 18.34 -0.72
N PHE A 126 -6.05 17.65 -1.04
CA PHE A 126 -5.92 16.82 -2.25
C PHE A 126 -6.95 15.69 -2.32
N LEU A 127 -7.20 14.98 -1.21
CA LEU A 127 -8.19 13.89 -1.13
C LEU A 127 -9.63 14.39 -1.32
N THR A 128 -9.91 15.62 -0.92
CA THR A 128 -11.26 16.21 -0.93
C THR A 128 -11.49 17.19 -2.10
N TYR A 129 -10.45 17.48 -2.88
CA TYR A 129 -10.53 18.31 -4.07
C TYR A 129 -10.86 17.47 -5.31
N ASN A 130 -11.85 17.88 -6.08
CA ASN A 130 -12.07 17.37 -7.42
C ASN A 130 -12.55 18.53 -8.32
N PRO A 131 -11.79 18.93 -9.35
CA PRO A 131 -12.15 20.07 -10.20
C PRO A 131 -13.43 19.82 -11.02
N GLN A 132 -13.81 18.56 -11.23
CA GLN A 132 -15.01 18.17 -11.98
C GLN A 132 -16.25 18.06 -11.10
N ARG A 133 -16.18 18.44 -9.81
CA ARG A 133 -17.30 18.36 -8.88
C ARG A 133 -17.61 19.69 -8.24
N THR A 134 -18.89 20.03 -8.22
CA THR A 134 -19.43 21.11 -7.39
C THR A 134 -19.11 20.82 -5.93
N ARG A 135 -18.68 21.83 -5.16
CA ARG A 135 -18.50 21.73 -3.71
C ARG A 135 -19.83 21.31 -3.09
N SER A 136 -19.98 20.04 -2.75
CA SER A 136 -21.19 19.51 -2.12
C SER A 136 -21.10 19.64 -0.60
N ASN A 137 -22.26 19.71 0.07
CA ASN A 137 -22.33 19.65 1.53
C ASN A 137 -21.66 18.39 2.10
N THR A 138 -21.61 17.30 1.31
CA THR A 138 -20.88 16.07 1.66
C THR A 138 -19.38 16.29 1.79
N ILE A 139 -18.74 17.07 0.92
CA ILE A 139 -17.29 17.35 1.01
C ILE A 139 -17.00 18.21 2.24
N ALA A 140 -17.84 19.20 2.53
CA ALA A 140 -17.71 20.02 3.73
C ALA A 140 -17.85 19.18 5.01
N MET A 141 -18.82 18.27 5.03
CA MET A 141 -19.00 17.31 6.12
C MET A 141 -17.79 16.38 6.27
N ILE A 142 -17.26 15.80 5.18
CA ILE A 142 -16.06 14.95 5.26
C ILE A 142 -14.89 15.74 5.86
N ARG A 143 -14.66 16.97 5.39
CA ARG A 143 -13.58 17.82 5.89
C ARG A 143 -13.68 18.12 7.38
N SER A 144 -14.88 18.24 7.95
CA SER A 144 -15.02 18.48 9.39
C SER A 144 -14.59 17.29 10.26
N TYR A 145 -14.43 16.09 9.68
CA TYR A 145 -13.92 14.91 10.38
C TYR A 145 -12.43 14.64 10.12
N LEU A 146 -11.79 15.36 9.20
CA LEU A 146 -10.37 15.19 8.92
C LEU A 146 -9.55 16.02 9.90
N LYS A 147 -8.64 15.37 10.62
CA LYS A 147 -7.61 16.05 11.41
C LYS A 147 -6.34 16.23 10.59
N ASP A 148 -5.42 17.03 11.09
CA ASP A 148 -4.14 17.36 10.45
C ASP A 148 -2.93 17.24 11.40
N ASP A 149 -3.09 16.49 12.49
CA ASP A 149 -2.11 16.33 13.57
C ASP A 149 -1.58 14.89 13.72
N HIS A 150 -1.73 14.04 12.70
CA HIS A 150 -1.28 12.65 12.76
C HIS A 150 0.21 12.48 12.47
N GLN A 151 0.79 11.44 13.06
CA GLN A 151 2.15 10.99 12.74
C GLN A 151 2.20 10.34 11.35
N LEU A 152 3.22 10.70 10.57
CA LEU A 152 3.45 10.15 9.23
C LEU A 152 4.18 8.82 9.31
N VAL A 153 3.54 7.76 8.82
CA VAL A 153 4.05 6.38 8.89
C VAL A 153 3.75 5.61 7.62
N LEU A 154 4.70 4.80 7.16
CA LEU A 154 4.53 3.90 6.02
C LEU A 154 3.27 3.05 6.22
N THR A 155 2.33 3.13 5.28
CA THR A 155 1.05 2.42 5.34
C THR A 155 0.80 1.67 4.04
N HIS A 156 0.25 0.46 4.15
CA HIS A 156 -0.15 -0.33 3.00
C HIS A 156 -1.50 0.17 2.47
N GLY A 157 -1.52 0.80 1.29
CA GLY A 157 -2.71 1.46 0.72
C GLY A 157 -3.87 0.53 0.31
N ASP A 158 -3.63 -0.77 0.13
CA ASP A 158 -4.64 -1.76 -0.30
C ASP A 158 -4.58 -3.04 0.56
N LEU A 159 -4.81 -2.91 1.87
CA LEU A 159 -4.80 -4.05 2.78
C LEU A 159 -6.08 -4.89 2.62
N HIS A 160 -6.14 -5.71 1.58
CA HIS A 160 -7.27 -6.58 1.27
C HIS A 160 -6.94 -8.05 1.57
N PRO A 161 -7.86 -8.87 2.14
CA PRO A 161 -7.59 -10.27 2.47
C PRO A 161 -7.09 -11.13 1.28
N ARG A 162 -7.52 -10.83 0.05
CA ARG A 162 -6.98 -11.45 -1.18
C ARG A 162 -5.49 -11.24 -1.41
N GLY A 163 -4.93 -10.14 -0.91
CA GLY A 163 -3.51 -9.83 -0.95
C GLY A 163 -2.75 -10.40 0.26
N ILE A 164 -3.40 -11.19 1.11
CA ILE A 164 -2.77 -11.80 2.29
C ILE A 164 -2.77 -13.30 2.05
N MET A 165 -1.59 -13.90 1.93
CA MET A 165 -1.42 -15.32 1.73
C MET A 165 -1.20 -15.99 3.09
N VAL A 166 -1.95 -17.06 3.35
CA VAL A 166 -1.85 -17.82 4.60
C VAL A 166 -1.46 -19.26 4.34
N VAL A 167 -0.47 -19.73 5.10
CA VAL A 167 -0.12 -21.14 5.19
C VAL A 167 -0.74 -21.69 6.46
N THR A 168 -1.74 -22.56 6.30
CA THR A 168 -2.33 -23.30 7.42
C THR A 168 -1.69 -24.68 7.51
N ASN A 169 -0.85 -24.91 8.51
CA ASN A 169 -0.46 -26.28 8.88
C ASN A 169 -0.99 -26.57 10.30
N SER A 170 -1.04 -27.85 10.69
CA SER A 170 -1.58 -28.29 11.99
C SER A 170 -0.88 -27.70 13.22
N LEU A 171 0.27 -27.05 13.05
CA LEU A 171 1.10 -26.52 14.14
C LEU A 171 1.33 -24.99 14.08
N LEU A 172 1.24 -24.34 12.92
CA LEU A 172 1.54 -22.91 12.77
C LEU A 172 0.77 -22.28 11.60
N GLN A 173 0.45 -21.00 11.76
CA GLN A 173 -0.05 -20.14 10.69
C GLN A 173 1.01 -19.10 10.36
N LYS A 174 1.35 -18.98 9.08
CA LYS A 174 2.29 -17.97 8.59
C LYS A 174 1.59 -17.08 7.57
N ILE A 175 1.79 -15.77 7.69
CA ILE A 175 1.29 -14.77 6.74
C ILE A 175 2.39 -14.33 5.79
N GLU A 176 2.04 -14.16 4.52
CA GLU A 176 2.83 -13.45 3.51
C GLU A 176 1.95 -12.39 2.82
N LEU A 177 2.42 -11.15 2.72
CA LEU A 177 1.71 -10.04 2.10
C LEU A 177 2.04 -9.96 0.61
N TRP A 178 1.02 -9.86 -0.23
CA TRP A 178 1.12 -9.85 -1.69
C TRP A 178 0.47 -8.59 -2.28
N PRO A 179 1.27 -7.69 -2.89
CA PRO A 179 0.74 -6.48 -3.48
C PRO A 179 -0.11 -6.79 -4.73
N ARG A 180 -1.26 -6.13 -4.83
CA ARG A 180 -2.16 -6.18 -5.99
C ARG A 180 -1.62 -5.36 -7.18
N GLU A 181 -2.33 -5.40 -8.30
CA GLU A 181 -1.92 -4.84 -9.59
C GLU A 181 -1.58 -3.34 -9.60
N HIS A 182 -2.12 -2.57 -8.63
CA HIS A 182 -1.89 -1.13 -8.48
C HIS A 182 -1.54 -0.71 -7.04
N ALA A 183 -1.14 -1.67 -6.21
CA ALA A 183 -1.13 -1.48 -4.76
C ALA A 183 0.27 -1.29 -4.19
N VAL A 184 0.97 -0.21 -4.58
CA VAL A 184 1.71 0.60 -3.60
C VAL A 184 1.58 2.06 -4.01
N ASP A 185 0.36 2.57 -3.94
CA ASP A 185 0.25 3.95 -3.48
C ASP A 185 0.60 3.90 -2.00
N LEU A 186 1.80 4.38 -1.67
CA LEU A 186 2.14 4.77 -0.32
C LEU A 186 1.28 5.97 0.06
N VAL A 187 0.01 5.71 0.30
CA VAL A 187 -0.88 6.66 0.94
C VAL A 187 -0.53 6.60 2.42
N LEU A 188 0.32 7.53 2.86
CA LEU A 188 0.48 7.84 4.27
C LEU A 188 -0.87 8.39 4.77
N SER A 189 -1.80 7.53 5.14
CA SER A 189 -3.02 7.92 5.86
C SER A 189 -3.56 6.74 6.68
N ARG A 190 -3.69 6.95 7.99
CA ARG A 190 -4.09 5.96 9.00
C ARG A 190 -5.61 5.96 9.24
N TRP A 191 -6.15 4.79 9.60
CA TRP A 191 -7.37 4.64 10.42
C TRP A 191 -6.95 4.33 11.87
N HIS A 192 -7.57 5.00 12.84
CA HIS A 192 -7.30 4.82 14.28
C HIS A 192 -8.17 3.73 14.91
N ASP A 193 -7.74 3.33 16.10
CA ASP A 193 -8.37 2.42 17.05
C ASP A 193 -9.80 2.84 17.43
#